data_AF-A0A636B9G8-F1
#
_entry.id   AF-A0A636B9G8-F1
#
_cell.length_a   1.000
_cell.length_b   1.000
_cell.length_c   1.000
_cell.angle_alpha   90.00
_cell.angle_beta   90.00
_cell.angle_gamma   90.00
#
_symmetry.space_group_name_H-M   'P 1'
#
loop_
_entity.id
_entity.type
_entity.pdbx_description
1 polymer ?
#
loop_
_entity_poly.entity_id
_entity_poly.type
_entity_poly.pdbx_seq_one_letter_code
_entity_poly.pdbx_strand_id
1 'polypeptide(L)'
;MTKPLNTTQAVIEWVNNTRRYATRLDDEADALLAQLTLAAADESALNAACASHGCVGLYGYAQSAKAHLLTTLCGNENGKLEIITPDRDYDYFSHINPGHAPANMAIRFTRDIFSNESGWPLRLRLISEAELVQIFIAWTSSSPVCRQVEKSIITSRLEKWQSLRQPQPVPGVTAEEVATIASFWRSCLPSARQHIDDATWQHFASLLPALDLTTRAHAWALLWGEQPEITQQWLALAHMLQQTGHAGELAAPLSLLVDHFGLPAENFLTQMALTANDTQSDVVVHPVKEGRLLNAVSLSLDSLALLTRELVLSVENNVLDNVDLLDIPVAPDSHPHPLWRAKLGWMLAHYRQQVQPDVLVICNALASRSQTSTAAHHLLEWVNATQPQHESALPGVVWAITPQDARFATQQNLDEAVQQLMGKPGVHWGTLQALDKHSMQRLVEWLSQATSAPQRQARLQALRE
;
A
#
# COMPACT_ATOMS: atom_id res chain seq x y z
N MET A 1 -8.96 -6.66 28.91
CA MET A 1 -8.17 -5.54 28.34
C MET A 1 -6.78 -5.61 28.94
N THR A 2 -5.91 -6.42 28.34
CA THR A 2 -4.47 -6.44 28.64
C THR A 2 -3.88 -5.17 28.05
N LYS A 3 -3.21 -4.34 28.86
CA LYS A 3 -2.37 -3.25 28.34
C LYS A 3 -1.35 -3.87 27.36
N PRO A 4 -1.19 -3.38 26.12
CA PRO A 4 -0.04 -3.75 25.33
C PRO A 4 1.20 -3.17 26.04
N LEU A 5 1.90 -4.02 26.79
CA LEU A 5 3.29 -3.76 27.14
C LEU A 5 4.04 -3.95 25.82
N ASN A 6 4.41 -2.84 25.19
CA ASN A 6 5.15 -2.81 23.94
C ASN A 6 6.55 -3.39 24.21
N THR A 7 6.64 -4.72 24.18
CA THR A 7 7.77 -5.49 24.71
C THR A 7 9.03 -5.14 23.94
N THR A 8 8.88 -4.92 22.64
CA THR A 8 9.94 -4.48 21.73
C THR A 8 10.48 -3.10 22.13
N GLN A 9 9.61 -2.13 22.43
CA GLN A 9 10.04 -0.80 22.91
C GLN A 9 10.78 -0.88 24.24
N ALA A 10 10.31 -1.70 25.19
CA ALA A 10 11.01 -1.91 26.46
C ALA A 10 12.41 -2.50 26.27
N VAL A 11 12.58 -3.43 25.32
CA VAL A 11 13.88 -4.00 24.97
C VAL A 11 14.78 -2.95 24.31
N ILE A 12 14.26 -2.14 23.39
CA ILE A 12 14.99 -1.03 22.75
C ILE A 12 15.52 -0.05 23.80
N GLU A 13 14.69 0.34 24.77
CA GLU A 13 15.10 1.20 25.89
C GLU A 13 16.17 0.54 26.76
N TRP A 14 16.03 -0.75 27.06
CA TRP A 14 17.01 -1.50 27.83
C TRP A 14 18.37 -1.56 27.12
N VAL A 15 18.40 -1.83 25.80
CA VAL A 15 19.64 -1.84 25.01
C VAL A 15 20.29 -0.46 25.03
N ASN A 16 19.53 0.61 24.77
CA ASN A 16 20.03 1.99 24.77
C ASN A 16 20.59 2.45 26.13
N ASN A 17 20.03 1.95 27.23
CA ASN A 17 20.53 2.25 28.57
C ASN A 17 21.77 1.41 28.91
N THR A 18 21.72 0.09 28.63
CA THR A 18 22.74 -0.87 29.04
C THR A 18 24.03 -0.74 28.25
N ARG A 19 23.94 -0.39 26.96
CA ARG A 19 25.13 -0.20 26.10
C ARG A 19 26.10 0.86 26.65
N ARG A 20 25.62 1.84 27.43
CA ARG A 20 26.45 2.92 28.02
C ARG A 20 27.50 2.42 29.01
N TYR A 21 27.32 1.23 29.58
CA TYR A 21 28.22 0.68 30.60
C TYR A 21 28.61 -0.79 30.36
N ALA A 22 28.13 -1.41 29.28
CA ALA A 22 28.46 -2.79 28.91
C ALA A 22 29.10 -2.84 27.52
N THR A 23 30.43 -2.83 27.45
CA THR A 23 31.20 -2.75 26.19
C THR A 23 30.83 -3.83 25.18
N ARG A 24 30.67 -5.09 25.63
CA ARG A 24 30.27 -6.20 24.74
C ARG A 24 28.90 -6.00 24.10
N LEU A 25 27.97 -5.39 24.82
CA LEU A 25 26.65 -5.08 24.26
C LEU A 25 26.75 -3.88 23.31
N ASP A 26 27.56 -2.87 23.64
CA ASP A 26 27.75 -1.70 22.79
C ASP A 26 28.31 -2.04 21.42
N ASP A 27 29.23 -3.01 21.34
CA ASP A 27 29.82 -3.50 20.08
C ASP A 27 28.76 -4.03 19.08
N GLU A 28 27.64 -4.57 19.57
CA GLU A 28 26.56 -5.16 18.76
C GLU A 28 25.26 -4.33 18.80
N ALA A 29 25.20 -3.29 19.61
CA ALA A 29 23.96 -2.59 19.96
C ALA A 29 23.27 -1.99 18.73
N ASP A 30 24.01 -1.41 17.79
CA ASP A 30 23.39 -0.76 16.62
C ASP A 30 22.71 -1.77 15.69
N ALA A 31 23.33 -2.94 15.47
CA ALA A 31 22.72 -4.00 14.68
C ALA A 31 21.48 -4.57 15.37
N LEU A 32 21.56 -4.81 16.69
CA LEU A 32 20.44 -5.26 17.49
C LEU A 32 19.28 -4.25 17.49
N LEU A 33 19.58 -2.95 17.63
CA LEU A 33 18.59 -1.89 17.61
C LEU A 33 17.91 -1.76 16.24
N ALA A 34 18.65 -1.94 15.13
CA ALA A 34 18.04 -1.96 13.80
C ALA A 34 17.00 -3.08 13.66
N GLN A 35 17.34 -4.29 14.13
CA GLN A 35 16.44 -5.45 14.09
C GLN A 35 15.23 -5.26 15.01
N LEU A 36 15.44 -4.76 16.23
CA LEU A 36 14.34 -4.48 17.17
C LEU A 36 13.42 -3.37 16.65
N THR A 37 13.96 -2.36 15.98
CA THR A 37 13.15 -1.27 15.39
C THR A 37 12.27 -1.78 14.25
N LEU A 38 12.78 -2.72 13.43
CA LEU A 38 11.97 -3.38 12.42
C LEU A 38 10.88 -4.25 13.05
N ALA A 39 11.21 -5.04 14.09
CA ALA A 39 10.23 -5.84 14.82
C ALA A 39 9.12 -4.97 15.47
N ALA A 40 9.47 -3.77 15.95
CA ALA A 40 8.49 -2.81 16.49
C ALA A 40 7.54 -2.30 15.39
N ALA A 41 8.07 -2.06 14.18
CA ALA A 41 7.25 -1.68 13.02
C ALA A 41 6.27 -2.81 12.62
N ASP A 42 6.74 -4.06 12.61
CA ASP A 42 5.90 -5.23 12.33
C ASP A 42 4.82 -5.44 13.41
N GLU A 43 5.17 -5.26 14.69
CA GLU A 43 4.23 -5.29 15.82
C GLU A 43 3.15 -4.19 15.68
N SER A 44 3.56 -2.98 15.27
CA SER A 44 2.66 -1.85 15.01
C SER A 44 1.69 -2.15 13.87
N ALA A 45 2.19 -2.68 12.75
CA ALA A 45 1.37 -3.09 11.62
C ALA A 45 0.36 -4.20 12.00
N LEU A 46 0.79 -5.22 12.76
CA LEU A 46 -0.10 -6.26 13.27
C LEU A 46 -1.16 -5.71 14.23
N ASN A 47 -0.82 -4.74 15.07
CA ASN A 47 -1.79 -4.08 15.96
C ASN A 47 -2.82 -3.27 15.15
N ALA A 48 -2.38 -2.55 14.11
CA ALA A 48 -3.27 -1.84 13.19
C ALA A 48 -4.19 -2.81 12.41
N ALA A 49 -3.65 -3.94 11.95
CA ALA A 49 -4.43 -5.01 11.34
C ALA A 49 -5.48 -5.55 12.34
N CYS A 50 -5.12 -5.84 13.59
CA CYS A 50 -6.09 -6.28 14.60
C CYS A 50 -7.24 -5.27 14.84
N ALA A 51 -6.94 -3.97 14.78
CA ALA A 51 -7.90 -2.90 15.05
C ALA A 51 -8.81 -2.54 13.86
N SER A 52 -8.49 -3.00 12.65
CA SER A 52 -9.22 -2.70 11.42
C SER A 52 -10.27 -3.76 11.07
N HIS A 53 -11.15 -3.42 10.13
CA HIS A 53 -12.12 -4.36 9.55
C HIS A 53 -11.44 -5.50 8.78
N GLY A 54 -12.19 -6.58 8.58
CA GLY A 54 -11.78 -7.62 7.64
C GLY A 54 -11.64 -7.03 6.24
N CYS A 55 -10.81 -7.60 5.39
CA CYS A 55 -10.59 -7.09 4.04
C CYS A 55 -10.35 -8.23 3.04
N VAL A 56 -11.05 -8.20 1.91
CA VAL A 56 -10.73 -9.02 0.72
C VAL A 56 -10.16 -8.10 -0.35
N GLY A 57 -8.95 -8.40 -0.82
CA GLY A 57 -8.35 -7.66 -1.93
C GLY A 57 -8.56 -8.37 -3.26
N LEU A 58 -8.95 -7.64 -4.30
CA LEU A 58 -8.97 -8.10 -5.67
C LEU A 58 -7.68 -7.61 -6.36
N TYR A 59 -6.93 -8.52 -6.97
CA TYR A 59 -5.66 -8.19 -7.62
C TYR A 59 -5.48 -8.96 -8.92
N GLY A 60 -5.03 -8.28 -9.97
CA GLY A 60 -4.75 -8.91 -11.26
C GLY A 60 -5.17 -8.05 -12.45
N TYR A 61 -4.81 -8.52 -13.64
CA TYR A 61 -4.93 -7.78 -14.89
C TYR A 61 -6.33 -7.83 -15.51
N ALA A 62 -7.17 -8.82 -15.16
CA ALA A 62 -8.49 -8.96 -15.74
C ALA A 62 -9.52 -8.03 -15.07
N GLN A 63 -9.62 -6.79 -15.55
CA GLN A 63 -10.60 -5.82 -15.05
C GLN A 63 -12.03 -6.36 -15.09
N SER A 64 -12.46 -6.97 -16.20
CA SER A 64 -13.81 -7.54 -16.31
C SER A 64 -14.10 -8.63 -15.26
N ALA A 65 -13.09 -9.40 -14.85
CA ALA A 65 -13.23 -10.40 -13.78
C ALA A 65 -13.37 -9.73 -12.40
N LYS A 66 -12.58 -8.68 -12.12
CA LYS A 66 -12.71 -7.89 -10.89
C LYS A 66 -14.07 -7.19 -10.83
N ALA A 67 -14.52 -6.56 -11.91
CA ALA A 67 -15.84 -5.95 -12.01
C ALA A 67 -16.95 -6.96 -11.73
N HIS A 68 -16.88 -8.17 -12.30
CA HIS A 68 -17.85 -9.24 -12.05
C HIS A 68 -17.91 -9.65 -10.56
N LEU A 69 -16.75 -9.77 -9.90
CA LEU A 69 -16.71 -10.06 -8.46
C LEU A 69 -17.25 -8.89 -7.63
N LEU A 70 -16.87 -7.65 -7.93
CA LEU A 70 -17.38 -6.46 -7.26
C LEU A 70 -18.91 -6.33 -7.39
N THR A 71 -19.47 -6.53 -8.58
CA THR A 71 -20.93 -6.56 -8.78
C THR A 71 -21.60 -7.65 -7.95
N THR A 72 -20.97 -8.82 -7.81
CA THR A 72 -21.57 -9.90 -7.04
C THR A 72 -21.49 -9.64 -5.53
N LEU A 73 -20.35 -9.12 -5.06
CA LEU A 73 -20.08 -8.93 -3.64
C LEU A 73 -20.70 -7.65 -3.07
N CYS A 74 -20.83 -6.59 -3.89
CA CYS A 74 -21.34 -5.27 -3.47
C CYS A 74 -22.54 -4.76 -4.28
N GLY A 75 -22.96 -5.47 -5.32
CA GLY A 75 -24.09 -5.03 -6.14
C GLY A 75 -25.44 -5.30 -5.49
N ASN A 76 -26.43 -4.49 -5.85
CA ASN A 76 -27.83 -4.74 -5.52
C ASN A 76 -28.44 -5.83 -6.43
N GLU A 77 -29.73 -6.14 -6.23
CA GLU A 77 -30.45 -7.16 -7.02
C GLU A 77 -30.46 -6.88 -8.53
N ASN A 78 -30.27 -5.63 -8.94
CA ASN A 78 -30.20 -5.20 -10.33
C ASN A 78 -28.77 -5.21 -10.89
N GLY A 79 -27.77 -5.65 -10.11
CA GLY A 79 -26.36 -5.70 -10.49
C GLY A 79 -25.66 -4.33 -10.53
N LYS A 80 -26.25 -3.30 -9.90
CA LYS A 80 -25.62 -1.98 -9.76
C LYS A 80 -24.84 -1.90 -8.46
N LEU A 81 -23.67 -1.28 -8.51
CA LEU A 81 -22.84 -1.05 -7.32
C LEU A 81 -23.02 0.40 -6.91
N GLU A 82 -23.92 0.64 -5.95
CA GLU A 82 -24.31 1.99 -5.54
C GLU A 82 -23.34 2.54 -4.49
N ILE A 83 -22.74 3.69 -4.83
CA ILE A 83 -21.89 4.47 -3.94
C ILE A 83 -22.74 5.52 -3.26
N ILE A 84 -22.76 5.48 -1.93
CA ILE A 84 -23.51 6.41 -1.09
C ILE A 84 -22.81 7.76 -1.09
N THR A 85 -23.54 8.82 -1.44
CA THR A 85 -23.08 10.20 -1.29
C THR A 85 -24.17 11.08 -0.65
N PRO A 86 -23.85 12.29 -0.14
CA PRO A 86 -24.82 13.13 0.57
C PRO A 86 -26.04 13.53 -0.27
N ASP A 87 -25.85 13.77 -1.57
CA ASP A 87 -26.89 14.32 -2.44
C ASP A 87 -27.67 13.24 -3.19
N ARG A 88 -26.97 12.25 -3.75
CA ARG A 88 -27.55 11.11 -4.47
C ARG A 88 -26.56 9.95 -4.60
N ASP A 89 -27.09 8.76 -4.80
CA ASP A 89 -26.25 7.59 -5.03
C ASP A 89 -25.80 7.49 -6.48
N TYR A 90 -24.58 6.98 -6.67
CA TYR A 90 -23.99 6.82 -7.99
C TYR A 90 -23.63 5.36 -8.22
N ASP A 91 -24.13 4.77 -9.31
CA ASP A 91 -23.64 3.47 -9.76
C ASP A 91 -22.18 3.60 -10.23
N TYR A 92 -21.29 2.87 -9.57
CA TYR A 92 -19.85 2.91 -9.78
C TYR A 92 -19.48 2.57 -11.24
N PHE A 93 -20.12 1.58 -11.84
CA PHE A 93 -19.76 1.11 -13.18
C PHE A 93 -20.33 1.95 -14.33
N SER A 94 -21.23 2.90 -14.07
CA SER A 94 -21.78 3.78 -15.11
C SER A 94 -21.43 5.25 -14.91
N HIS A 95 -21.27 5.70 -13.66
CA HIS A 95 -21.05 7.11 -13.35
C HIS A 95 -19.63 7.43 -12.88
N ILE A 96 -18.94 6.51 -12.20
CA ILE A 96 -17.63 6.79 -11.59
C ILE A 96 -16.48 6.19 -12.41
N ASN A 97 -16.56 4.90 -12.74
CA ASN A 97 -15.55 4.19 -13.52
C ASN A 97 -16.19 3.29 -14.59
N PRO A 98 -16.69 3.87 -15.70
CA PRO A 98 -17.28 3.11 -16.79
C PRO A 98 -16.33 2.07 -17.36
N GLY A 99 -16.83 0.84 -17.50
CA GLY A 99 -16.04 -0.29 -18.00
C GLY A 99 -14.96 -0.78 -17.03
N HIS A 100 -14.93 -0.26 -15.79
CA HIS A 100 -13.95 -0.59 -14.77
C HIS A 100 -12.52 -0.46 -15.28
N ALA A 101 -12.19 0.71 -15.82
CA ALA A 101 -10.85 1.00 -16.29
C ALA A 101 -9.82 0.90 -15.14
N PRO A 102 -8.56 0.51 -15.43
CA PRO A 102 -7.52 0.42 -14.42
C PRO A 102 -7.33 1.75 -13.66
N ALA A 103 -7.40 1.67 -12.33
CA ALA A 103 -7.30 2.83 -11.45
C ALA A 103 -5.83 3.25 -11.16
N ASN A 104 -5.68 4.50 -10.75
CA ASN A 104 -4.43 5.15 -10.33
C ASN A 104 -4.07 4.92 -8.85
N MET A 105 -4.99 4.31 -8.11
CA MET A 105 -4.96 4.11 -6.67
C MET A 105 -5.82 2.90 -6.34
N ALA A 106 -5.66 2.36 -5.13
CA ALA A 106 -6.57 1.33 -4.66
C ALA A 106 -7.96 1.92 -4.38
N ILE A 107 -9.01 1.12 -4.55
CA ILE A 107 -10.39 1.54 -4.27
C ILE A 107 -10.95 0.63 -3.19
N ARG A 108 -11.23 1.20 -2.02
CA ARG A 108 -11.84 0.49 -0.91
C ARG A 108 -13.35 0.71 -0.92
N PHE A 109 -14.10 -0.37 -0.94
CA PHE A 109 -15.54 -0.38 -0.79
C PHE A 109 -15.88 -0.85 0.63
N THR A 110 -16.55 -0.01 1.40
CA THR A 110 -16.85 -0.26 2.82
C THR A 110 -18.30 0.06 3.15
N ARG A 111 -18.86 -0.59 4.17
CA ARG A 111 -20.17 -0.23 4.73
C ARG A 111 -20.08 0.94 5.71
N ASP A 112 -18.87 1.37 6.07
CA ASP A 112 -18.67 2.52 6.94
C ASP A 112 -19.17 3.79 6.23
N ILE A 113 -19.98 4.57 6.94
CA ILE A 113 -20.48 5.87 6.48
C ILE A 113 -19.62 6.94 7.12
N PHE A 114 -18.90 7.71 6.29
CA PHE A 114 -18.13 8.84 6.77
C PHE A 114 -19.07 10.02 7.04
N SER A 115 -18.80 10.76 8.13
CA SER A 115 -19.67 11.83 8.62
C SER A 115 -20.09 12.81 7.52
N ASN A 116 -21.38 13.17 7.57
CA ASN A 116 -22.13 13.92 6.56
C ASN A 116 -21.79 15.43 6.55
N GLU A 117 -20.51 15.80 6.74
CA GLU A 117 -20.09 17.20 6.57
C GLU A 117 -20.19 17.54 5.09
N SER A 118 -21.28 18.22 4.75
CA SER A 118 -21.98 18.25 3.46
C SER A 118 -21.24 18.83 2.25
N GLY A 119 -19.91 18.93 2.30
CA GLY A 119 -19.08 19.44 1.20
C GLY A 119 -17.95 18.52 0.73
N TRP A 120 -17.52 17.55 1.54
CA TRP A 120 -16.33 16.72 1.24
C TRP A 120 -16.58 15.23 1.54
N PRO A 121 -17.41 14.57 0.72
CA PRO A 121 -17.86 13.21 0.99
C PRO A 121 -16.79 12.14 0.73
N LEU A 122 -15.73 12.46 -0.02
CA LEU A 122 -14.69 11.49 -0.35
C LEU A 122 -13.62 11.43 0.73
N ARG A 123 -13.13 10.23 1.03
CA ARG A 123 -11.92 10.01 1.84
C ARG A 123 -10.79 9.49 0.96
N LEU A 124 -9.70 10.25 0.94
CA LEU A 124 -8.46 9.89 0.25
C LEU A 124 -7.42 9.55 1.30
N ARG A 125 -6.89 8.33 1.29
CA ARG A 125 -5.74 7.97 2.12
C ARG A 125 -4.47 8.23 1.36
N LEU A 126 -3.57 8.99 1.97
CA LEU A 126 -2.34 9.44 1.34
C LEU A 126 -1.19 8.46 1.55
N ILE A 127 -0.23 8.54 0.64
CA ILE A 127 1.12 8.00 0.78
C ILE A 127 1.87 8.84 1.82
N SER A 128 2.52 8.21 2.79
CA SER A 128 3.38 8.91 3.76
C SER A 128 4.72 9.32 3.14
N GLU A 129 5.50 10.17 3.82
CA GLU A 129 6.85 10.53 3.35
C GLU A 129 7.74 9.28 3.22
N ALA A 130 7.63 8.35 4.18
CA ALA A 130 8.39 7.11 4.17
C ALA A 130 8.00 6.17 3.02
N GLU A 131 6.70 6.06 2.75
CA GLU A 131 6.17 5.29 1.64
C GLU A 131 6.57 5.91 0.29
N LEU A 132 6.60 7.23 0.21
CA LEU A 132 7.10 7.95 -0.96
C LEU A 132 8.57 7.63 -1.23
N VAL A 133 9.41 7.51 -0.20
CA VAL A 133 10.81 7.03 -0.35
C VAL A 133 10.85 5.62 -0.94
N GLN A 134 9.99 4.70 -0.48
CA GLN A 134 9.92 3.35 -1.04
C GLN A 134 9.54 3.35 -2.53
N ILE A 135 8.57 4.17 -2.94
CA ILE A 135 8.18 4.31 -4.35
C ILE A 135 9.37 4.80 -5.20
N PHE A 136 10.14 5.76 -4.70
CA PHE A 136 11.33 6.25 -5.39
C PHE A 136 12.42 5.18 -5.48
N ILE A 137 12.65 4.40 -4.42
CA ILE A 137 13.56 3.24 -4.46
C ILE A 137 13.10 2.23 -5.52
N ALA A 138 11.80 1.91 -5.57
CA ALA A 138 11.23 1.00 -6.56
C ALA A 138 11.46 1.51 -7.99
N TRP A 139 11.24 2.81 -8.22
CA TRP A 139 11.52 3.44 -9.51
C TRP A 139 13.00 3.32 -9.89
N THR A 140 13.91 3.66 -8.98
CA THR A 140 15.34 3.80 -9.31
C THR A 140 16.11 2.49 -9.27
N SER A 141 15.65 1.48 -8.54
CA SER A 141 16.29 0.15 -8.44
C SER A 141 16.49 -0.53 -9.79
N SER A 142 15.59 -0.27 -10.74
CA SER A 142 15.64 -0.80 -12.11
C SER A 142 16.38 0.12 -13.09
N SER A 143 16.77 1.33 -12.67
CA SER A 143 17.41 2.33 -13.52
C SER A 143 18.94 2.18 -13.55
N PRO A 144 19.57 2.05 -14.74
CA PRO A 144 21.03 1.99 -14.85
C PRO A 144 21.73 3.32 -14.56
N VAL A 145 20.97 4.42 -14.51
CA VAL A 145 21.51 5.78 -14.28
C VAL A 145 21.86 6.00 -12.80
N CYS A 146 21.11 5.38 -11.89
CA CYS A 146 21.29 5.55 -10.45
C CYS A 146 22.45 4.67 -9.96
N ARG A 147 23.62 5.30 -9.76
CA ARG A 147 24.79 4.62 -9.19
C ARG A 147 24.70 4.60 -7.67
N GLN A 148 25.20 3.53 -7.07
CA GLN A 148 25.24 3.43 -5.62
C GLN A 148 26.29 4.37 -5.03
N VAL A 149 25.94 5.02 -3.93
CA VAL A 149 26.87 5.86 -3.16
C VAL A 149 27.71 4.96 -2.26
N GLU A 150 29.01 5.25 -2.15
CA GLU A 150 29.88 4.44 -1.29
C GLU A 150 29.52 4.59 0.19
N LYS A 151 29.62 3.49 0.95
CA LYS A 151 29.32 3.46 2.39
C LYS A 151 30.11 4.54 3.17
N SER A 152 31.38 4.74 2.83
CA SER A 152 32.24 5.77 3.45
C SER A 152 31.67 7.19 3.30
N ILE A 153 31.10 7.49 2.13
CA ILE A 153 30.44 8.77 1.85
C ILE A 153 29.16 8.88 2.68
N ILE A 154 28.34 7.83 2.70
CA ILE A 154 27.10 7.78 3.49
C ILE A 154 27.40 8.07 4.97
N THR A 155 28.35 7.34 5.57
CA THR A 155 28.73 7.52 6.98
C THR A 155 29.24 8.94 7.24
N SER A 156 30.11 9.48 6.38
CA SER A 156 30.61 10.85 6.53
C SER A 156 29.52 11.92 6.44
N ARG A 157 28.49 11.71 5.60
CA ARG A 157 27.35 12.62 5.49
C ARG A 157 26.46 12.56 6.72
N LEU A 158 26.15 11.36 7.22
CA LEU A 158 25.38 11.17 8.44
C LEU A 158 26.03 11.87 9.63
N GLU A 159 27.35 11.73 9.81
CA GLU A 159 28.11 12.45 10.84
C GLU A 159 27.96 13.97 10.73
N LYS A 160 28.07 14.53 9.52
CA LYS A 160 27.90 15.97 9.28
C LYS A 160 26.49 16.44 9.65
N TRP A 161 25.47 15.67 9.28
CA TRP A 161 24.07 16.01 9.54
C TRP A 161 23.65 15.88 11.01
N GLN A 162 24.43 15.22 11.87
CA GLN A 162 24.20 15.23 13.32
C GLN A 162 24.15 16.65 13.89
N SER A 163 24.91 17.59 13.31
CA SER A 163 24.92 19.01 13.72
C SER A 163 23.67 19.79 13.27
N LEU A 164 22.86 19.23 12.36
CA LEU A 164 21.64 19.84 11.81
C LEU A 164 20.36 19.35 12.49
N ARG A 165 20.48 18.55 13.56
CA ARG A 165 19.34 18.06 14.32
C ARG A 165 18.53 19.21 14.90
N GLN A 166 17.22 19.11 14.75
CA GLN A 166 16.28 20.03 15.35
C GLN A 166 16.09 19.70 16.84
N PRO A 167 15.78 20.70 17.69
CA PRO A 167 15.54 20.49 19.13
C PRO A 167 14.35 19.57 19.42
N GLN A 168 13.37 19.53 18.51
CA GLN A 168 12.19 18.68 18.59
C GLN A 168 12.13 17.76 17.37
N PRO A 169 11.55 16.56 17.49
CA PRO A 169 11.28 15.70 16.35
C PRO A 169 10.49 16.46 15.28
N VAL A 170 10.90 16.28 14.02
CA VAL A 170 10.25 16.91 12.88
C VAL A 170 9.27 15.89 12.29
N PRO A 171 7.98 16.23 12.12
CA PRO A 171 7.01 15.35 11.47
C PRO A 171 7.47 14.90 10.08
N GLY A 172 7.01 13.71 9.68
CA GLY A 172 7.21 13.15 8.34
C GLY A 172 7.72 11.70 8.36
N VAL A 173 8.68 11.38 9.23
CA VAL A 173 9.23 10.02 9.33
C VAL A 173 9.58 9.64 10.77
N THR A 174 9.37 8.38 11.10
CA THR A 174 9.71 7.74 12.38
C THR A 174 10.85 6.75 12.23
N ALA A 175 11.47 6.34 13.34
CA ALA A 175 12.53 5.32 13.31
C ALA A 175 12.04 3.96 12.76
N GLU A 176 10.81 3.56 13.14
CA GLU A 176 10.13 2.37 12.63
C GLU A 176 9.95 2.43 11.10
N GLU A 177 9.51 3.57 10.56
CA GLU A 177 9.40 3.79 9.12
C GLU A 177 10.76 3.76 8.40
N VAL A 178 11.84 4.24 9.02
CA VAL A 178 13.19 4.08 8.44
C VAL A 178 13.58 2.60 8.38
N ALA A 179 13.23 1.80 9.38
CA ALA A 179 13.49 0.37 9.37
C ALA A 179 12.69 -0.36 8.29
N THR A 180 11.43 0.03 8.04
CA THR A 180 10.64 -0.54 6.93
C THR A 180 11.21 -0.14 5.57
N ILE A 181 11.69 1.11 5.41
CA ILE A 181 12.43 1.54 4.21
C ILE A 181 13.69 0.69 4.01
N ALA A 182 14.46 0.42 5.07
CA ALA A 182 15.66 -0.41 5.00
C ALA A 182 15.35 -1.83 4.52
N SER A 183 14.29 -2.44 5.07
CA SER A 183 13.79 -3.76 4.67
C SER A 183 13.35 -3.76 3.20
N PHE A 184 12.57 -2.75 2.78
CA PHE A 184 12.11 -2.60 1.41
C PHE A 184 13.28 -2.40 0.43
N TRP A 185 14.26 -1.55 0.77
CA TRP A 185 15.46 -1.31 -0.04
C TRP A 185 16.25 -2.60 -0.30
N ARG A 186 16.37 -3.47 0.71
CA ARG A 186 16.99 -4.79 0.56
C ARG A 186 16.20 -5.69 -0.39
N SER A 187 14.86 -5.70 -0.31
CA SER A 187 14.04 -6.50 -1.23
C SER A 187 14.14 -6.07 -2.69
N CYS A 188 14.37 -4.77 -2.95
CA CYS A 188 14.49 -4.26 -4.32
C CYS A 188 15.86 -4.49 -4.97
N LEU A 189 16.91 -4.78 -4.20
CA LEU A 189 18.28 -4.82 -4.69
C LEU A 189 18.93 -6.20 -4.50
N PRO A 190 19.70 -6.70 -5.48
CA PRO A 190 20.52 -7.90 -5.30
C PRO A 190 21.52 -7.73 -4.15
N SER A 191 21.85 -8.81 -3.43
CA SER A 191 22.74 -8.76 -2.26
C SER A 191 24.11 -8.11 -2.53
N ALA A 192 24.68 -8.27 -3.72
CA ALA A 192 25.94 -7.63 -4.12
C ALA A 192 25.89 -6.09 -4.13
N ARG A 193 24.67 -5.52 -4.20
CA ARG A 193 24.39 -4.08 -4.19
C ARG A 193 23.95 -3.59 -2.80
N GLN A 194 23.82 -4.46 -1.80
CA GLN A 194 23.36 -4.08 -0.46
C GLN A 194 24.52 -3.64 0.44
N HIS A 195 25.12 -2.48 0.14
CA HIS A 195 26.34 -1.98 0.82
C HIS A 195 26.08 -1.24 2.15
N ILE A 196 24.82 -0.95 2.50
CA ILE A 196 24.42 -0.30 3.77
C ILE A 196 24.10 -1.39 4.80
N ASP A 197 24.89 -1.45 5.86
CA ASP A 197 24.73 -2.43 6.95
C ASP A 197 23.72 -1.95 8.01
N ASP A 198 23.39 -2.86 8.95
CA ASP A 198 22.41 -2.59 10.01
C ASP A 198 22.82 -1.40 10.89
N ALA A 199 24.10 -1.26 11.21
CA ALA A 199 24.59 -0.13 12.00
C ALA A 199 24.38 1.22 11.29
N THR A 200 24.65 1.29 9.98
CA THR A 200 24.39 2.51 9.20
C THR A 200 22.89 2.81 9.12
N TRP A 201 22.04 1.79 8.93
CA TRP A 201 20.58 1.97 8.97
C TRP A 201 20.07 2.43 10.33
N GLN A 202 20.67 1.96 11.42
CA GLN A 202 20.33 2.44 12.75
C GLN A 202 20.72 3.92 12.96
N HIS A 203 21.82 4.35 12.35
CA HIS A 203 22.18 5.77 12.33
C HIS A 203 21.12 6.58 11.55
N PHE A 204 20.65 6.11 10.39
CA PHE A 204 19.51 6.75 9.71
C PHE A 204 18.27 6.81 10.60
N ALA A 205 17.88 5.70 11.23
CA ALA A 205 16.67 5.61 12.06
C ALA A 205 16.70 6.54 13.27
N SER A 206 17.88 6.75 13.87
CA SER A 206 18.06 7.67 15.01
C SER A 206 18.19 9.15 14.61
N LEU A 207 18.64 9.42 13.39
CA LEU A 207 18.94 10.78 12.92
C LEU A 207 17.78 11.42 12.15
N LEU A 208 17.21 10.72 11.17
CA LEU A 208 16.26 11.29 10.21
C LEU A 208 14.99 11.90 10.84
N PRO A 209 14.38 11.31 11.88
CA PRO A 209 13.23 11.93 12.57
C PRO A 209 13.55 13.29 13.22
N ALA A 210 14.83 13.63 13.38
CA ALA A 210 15.27 14.89 13.95
C ALA A 210 15.80 15.88 12.90
N LEU A 211 15.74 15.58 11.60
CA LEU A 211 16.20 16.47 10.53
C LEU A 211 15.02 17.21 9.89
N ASP A 212 15.27 18.41 9.35
CA ASP A 212 14.29 19.11 8.52
C ASP A 212 14.07 18.41 7.17
N LEU A 213 12.97 18.77 6.48
CA LEU A 213 12.58 18.11 5.23
C LEU A 213 13.67 18.22 4.15
N THR A 214 14.30 19.38 4.02
CA THR A 214 15.36 19.61 3.03
C THR A 214 16.56 18.71 3.29
N THR A 215 17.00 18.57 4.54
CA THR A 215 18.13 17.70 4.90
C THR A 215 17.75 16.23 4.72
N ARG A 216 16.51 15.83 5.07
CA ARG A 216 16.00 14.48 4.79
C ARG A 216 16.01 14.17 3.29
N ALA A 217 15.65 15.12 2.43
CA ALA A 217 15.72 14.93 0.98
C ALA A 217 17.14 14.55 0.50
N HIS A 218 18.17 15.23 1.03
CA HIS A 218 19.56 14.91 0.72
C HIS A 218 19.99 13.55 1.30
N ALA A 219 19.48 13.17 2.47
CA ALA A 219 19.74 11.86 3.05
C ALA A 219 19.13 10.73 2.22
N TRP A 220 17.88 10.91 1.77
CA TRP A 220 17.23 9.94 0.88
C TRP A 220 17.85 9.89 -0.51
N ALA A 221 18.42 11.00 -0.98
CA ALA A 221 19.15 11.05 -2.25
C ALA A 221 20.28 10.02 -2.35
N LEU A 222 20.86 9.60 -1.21
CA LEU A 222 21.87 8.56 -1.16
C LEU A 222 21.36 7.20 -1.66
N LEU A 223 20.06 6.92 -1.52
CA LEU A 223 19.44 5.64 -1.92
C LEU A 223 19.22 5.52 -3.44
N TRP A 224 19.24 6.65 -4.15
CA TRP A 224 19.09 6.71 -5.61
C TRP A 224 20.25 7.44 -6.32
N GLY A 225 21.42 7.47 -5.71
CA GLY A 225 22.65 7.93 -6.37
C GLY A 225 22.73 9.43 -6.60
N GLU A 226 22.13 10.22 -5.69
CA GLU A 226 22.22 11.68 -5.64
C GLU A 226 21.80 12.38 -6.95
N GLN A 227 20.88 11.77 -7.70
CA GLN A 227 20.33 12.37 -8.92
C GLN A 227 19.48 13.61 -8.56
N PRO A 228 19.86 14.83 -9.01
CA PRO A 228 19.18 16.06 -8.59
C PRO A 228 17.71 16.12 -9.00
N GLU A 229 17.39 15.67 -10.22
CA GLU A 229 16.03 15.72 -10.78
C GLU A 229 15.09 14.81 -10.00
N ILE A 230 15.57 13.61 -9.63
CA ILE A 230 14.81 12.64 -8.82
C ILE A 230 14.58 13.21 -7.41
N THR A 231 15.63 13.77 -6.80
CA THR A 231 15.56 14.35 -5.46
C THR A 231 14.61 15.55 -5.42
N GLN A 232 14.61 16.39 -6.46
CA GLN A 232 13.72 17.52 -6.58
C GLN A 232 12.26 17.09 -6.74
N GLN A 233 11.99 16.03 -7.53
CA GLN A 233 10.64 15.47 -7.66
C GLN A 233 10.13 14.92 -6.33
N TRP A 234 10.96 14.17 -5.60
CA TRP A 234 10.62 13.69 -4.27
C TRP A 234 10.31 14.85 -3.31
N LEU A 235 11.17 15.88 -3.29
CA LEU A 235 11.01 17.03 -2.41
C LEU A 235 9.75 17.84 -2.73
N ALA A 236 9.38 17.97 -4.00
CA ALA A 236 8.14 18.65 -4.40
C ALA A 236 6.91 17.94 -3.81
N LEU A 237 6.84 16.61 -3.91
CA LEU A 237 5.75 15.80 -3.36
C LEU A 237 5.75 15.79 -1.82
N ALA A 238 6.93 15.71 -1.20
CA ALA A 238 7.05 15.75 0.25
C ALA A 238 6.63 17.11 0.85
N HIS A 239 6.89 18.23 0.15
CA HIS A 239 6.34 19.53 0.54
C HIS A 239 4.81 19.55 0.52
N MET A 240 4.17 18.89 -0.44
CA MET A 240 2.70 18.79 -0.47
C MET A 240 2.17 18.00 0.74
N LEU A 241 2.84 16.92 1.13
CA LEU A 241 2.53 16.20 2.37
C LEU A 241 2.75 17.06 3.62
N GLN A 242 3.79 17.91 3.63
CA GLN A 242 4.00 18.85 4.73
C GLN A 242 2.90 19.91 4.81
N GLN A 243 2.39 20.39 3.68
CA GLN A 243 1.27 21.35 3.62
C GLN A 243 -0.02 20.78 4.19
N THR A 244 -0.25 19.46 4.07
CA THR A 244 -1.40 18.79 4.70
C THR A 244 -1.17 18.48 6.19
N GLY A 245 -0.03 18.89 6.75
CA GLY A 245 0.37 18.56 8.12
C GLY A 245 0.71 17.08 8.31
N HIS A 246 1.14 16.41 7.24
CA HIS A 246 1.39 14.96 7.18
C HIS A 246 0.16 14.12 7.57
N ALA A 247 -1.05 14.60 7.23
CA ALA A 247 -2.27 13.84 7.47
C ALA A 247 -2.29 12.58 6.60
N GLY A 248 -2.60 11.43 7.20
CA GLY A 248 -2.76 10.16 6.48
C GLY A 248 -4.06 10.08 5.67
N GLU A 249 -5.01 10.98 5.93
CA GLU A 249 -6.31 11.02 5.25
C GLU A 249 -6.71 12.47 4.93
N LEU A 250 -7.33 12.66 3.77
CA LEU A 250 -7.94 13.92 3.32
C LEU A 250 -9.43 13.71 3.02
N ALA A 251 -10.24 14.71 3.35
CA ALA A 251 -11.58 14.90 2.81
C ALA A 251 -11.49 15.63 1.47
N ALA A 252 -12.20 15.13 0.47
CA ALA A 252 -12.17 15.71 -0.86
C ALA A 252 -13.58 15.85 -1.47
N PRO A 253 -13.77 16.78 -2.41
CA PRO A 253 -15.06 17.00 -3.04
C PRO A 253 -15.42 15.87 -4.01
N LEU A 254 -16.72 15.60 -4.16
CA LEU A 254 -17.24 14.60 -5.10
C LEU A 254 -16.89 14.89 -6.57
N SER A 255 -16.60 16.16 -6.88
CA SER A 255 -16.20 16.62 -8.22
C SER A 255 -14.92 15.96 -8.75
N LEU A 256 -14.16 15.27 -7.90
CA LEU A 256 -13.03 14.43 -8.31
C LEU A 256 -13.46 13.18 -9.09
N LEU A 257 -14.70 12.71 -8.90
CA LEU A 257 -15.20 11.46 -9.48
C LEU A 257 -16.30 11.68 -10.50
N VAL A 258 -17.15 12.69 -10.29
CA VAL A 258 -18.28 12.99 -11.18
C VAL A 258 -18.43 14.49 -11.40
N ASP A 259 -18.77 14.89 -12.61
CA ASP A 259 -19.04 16.29 -12.95
C ASP A 259 -20.45 16.74 -12.48
N HIS A 260 -20.81 17.99 -12.78
CA HIS A 260 -22.11 18.55 -12.42
C HIS A 260 -23.30 17.90 -13.14
N PHE A 261 -23.07 17.18 -14.25
CA PHE A 261 -24.08 16.41 -14.96
C PHE A 261 -24.17 14.95 -14.46
N GLY A 262 -23.27 14.53 -13.56
CA GLY A 262 -23.17 13.14 -13.10
C GLY A 262 -22.45 12.22 -14.06
N LEU A 263 -21.67 12.79 -14.98
CA LEU A 263 -20.77 12.04 -15.84
C LEU A 263 -19.43 11.83 -15.13
N PRO A 264 -18.69 10.77 -15.46
CA PRO A 264 -17.38 10.51 -14.85
C PRO A 264 -16.43 11.67 -15.06
N ALA A 265 -15.74 12.08 -14.00
CA ALA A 265 -14.69 13.08 -14.09
C ALA A 265 -13.48 12.50 -14.83
N GLU A 266 -12.90 13.30 -15.73
CA GLU A 266 -11.65 12.99 -16.40
C GLU A 266 -10.50 13.42 -15.46
N ASN A 267 -9.44 12.61 -15.34
CA ASN A 267 -8.12 13.01 -14.78
C ASN A 267 -7.77 12.68 -13.32
N PHE A 268 -8.65 12.01 -12.56
CA PHE A 268 -8.29 11.59 -11.19
C PHE A 268 -8.13 10.07 -11.03
N LEU A 269 -9.21 9.32 -11.29
CA LEU A 269 -9.31 7.92 -10.87
C LEU A 269 -8.53 6.94 -11.76
N THR A 270 -8.47 7.16 -13.07
CA THR A 270 -8.06 6.13 -14.06
C THR A 270 -6.71 6.42 -14.72
N GLN A 271 -5.99 5.36 -15.11
CA GLN A 271 -4.65 5.47 -15.73
C GLN A 271 -4.66 6.15 -17.11
N MET A 272 -5.77 6.07 -17.85
CA MET A 272 -5.91 6.76 -19.15
C MET A 272 -5.82 8.27 -19.01
N ALA A 273 -6.23 8.77 -17.86
CA ALA A 273 -6.34 10.19 -17.58
C ALA A 273 -4.96 10.89 -17.46
N LEU A 274 -3.89 10.11 -17.27
CA LEU A 274 -2.50 10.58 -17.23
C LEU A 274 -1.90 10.84 -18.63
N THR A 275 -2.69 10.64 -19.70
CA THR A 275 -2.28 10.87 -21.09
C THR A 275 -2.85 12.16 -21.70
N ALA A 276 -3.78 12.82 -21.00
CA ALA A 276 -4.37 14.09 -21.43
C ALA A 276 -3.51 15.28 -20.96
N ASN A 277 -3.19 16.20 -21.88
CA ASN A 277 -2.37 17.38 -21.59
C ASN A 277 -3.09 18.38 -20.65
N ASP A 278 -2.46 18.62 -19.50
CA ASP A 278 -2.07 19.93 -18.93
C ASP A 278 -3.15 21.01 -18.77
N THR A 279 -4.25 20.69 -18.09
CA THR A 279 -4.96 21.70 -17.29
C THR A 279 -4.63 21.48 -15.81
N GLN A 280 -3.63 22.23 -15.33
CA GLN A 280 -3.33 22.35 -13.89
C GLN A 280 -4.57 22.92 -13.19
N SER A 281 -5.40 22.03 -12.67
CA SER A 281 -6.52 22.36 -11.81
C SER A 281 -6.11 22.11 -10.37
N ASP A 282 -6.35 23.09 -9.53
CA ASP A 282 -6.18 22.98 -8.09
C ASP A 282 -7.50 22.47 -7.47
N VAL A 283 -7.36 21.58 -6.49
CA VAL A 283 -8.47 21.01 -5.74
C VAL A 283 -8.33 21.37 -4.28
N VAL A 284 -9.42 21.87 -3.70
CA VAL A 284 -9.49 22.17 -2.28
C VAL A 284 -9.86 20.91 -1.51
N VAL A 285 -9.01 20.54 -0.56
CA VAL A 285 -9.13 19.36 0.28
C VAL A 285 -8.93 19.71 1.75
N HIS A 286 -9.43 18.88 2.65
CA HIS A 286 -9.29 19.09 4.10
C HIS A 286 -8.52 17.93 4.72
N PRO A 287 -7.36 18.17 5.36
CA PRO A 287 -6.70 17.16 6.16
C PRO A 287 -7.62 16.64 7.28
N VAL A 288 -7.64 15.33 7.49
CA VAL A 288 -8.46 14.69 8.53
C VAL A 288 -7.54 14.23 9.65
N LYS A 289 -7.85 14.63 10.89
CA LYS A 289 -7.15 14.17 12.10
C LYS A 289 -8.15 13.82 13.17
N GLU A 290 -8.08 12.59 13.67
CA GLU A 290 -9.01 12.07 14.71
C GLU A 290 -10.49 12.29 14.33
N GLY A 291 -10.82 12.10 13.04
CA GLY A 291 -12.17 12.28 12.50
C GLY A 291 -12.61 13.74 12.31
N ARG A 292 -11.75 14.73 12.57
CA ARG A 292 -12.05 16.16 12.39
C ARG A 292 -11.37 16.72 11.14
N LEU A 293 -12.09 17.58 10.42
CA LEU A 293 -11.52 18.35 9.32
C LEU A 293 -10.65 19.50 9.85
N LEU A 294 -9.45 19.61 9.31
CA LEU A 294 -8.55 20.75 9.51
C LEU A 294 -8.76 21.80 8.41
N ASN A 295 -7.97 22.87 8.47
CA ASN A 295 -8.04 23.95 7.49
C ASN A 295 -7.82 23.43 6.07
N ALA A 296 -8.58 23.99 5.14
CA ALA A 296 -8.51 23.64 3.73
C ALA A 296 -7.10 23.89 3.16
N VAL A 297 -6.66 23.02 2.27
CA VAL A 297 -5.41 23.13 1.51
C VAL A 297 -5.75 23.01 0.02
N SER A 298 -5.14 23.84 -0.80
CA SER A 298 -5.26 23.78 -2.27
C SER A 298 -4.09 22.97 -2.82
N LEU A 299 -4.37 21.87 -3.53
CA LEU A 299 -3.35 21.01 -4.11
C LEU A 299 -3.61 20.82 -5.60
N SER A 300 -2.54 20.74 -6.39
CA SER A 300 -2.62 20.30 -7.79
C SER A 300 -3.27 18.93 -7.90
N LEU A 301 -4.22 18.76 -8.82
CA LEU A 301 -4.93 17.50 -9.07
C LEU A 301 -3.96 16.34 -9.33
N ASP A 302 -2.93 16.56 -10.16
CA ASP A 302 -1.95 15.52 -10.50
C ASP A 302 -1.14 15.07 -9.28
N SER A 303 -0.71 16.04 -8.46
CA SER A 303 0.03 15.75 -7.23
C SER A 303 -0.86 15.03 -6.21
N LEU A 304 -2.14 15.43 -6.10
CA LEU A 304 -3.11 14.76 -5.24
C LEU A 304 -3.39 13.33 -5.72
N ALA A 305 -3.60 13.13 -7.01
CA ALA A 305 -3.82 11.80 -7.60
C ALA A 305 -2.59 10.90 -7.38
N LEU A 306 -1.38 11.44 -7.58
CA LEU A 306 -0.15 10.69 -7.37
C LEU A 306 0.05 10.33 -5.89
N LEU A 307 -0.20 11.26 -4.96
CA LEU A 307 -0.08 11.04 -3.52
C LEU A 307 -1.21 10.22 -2.91
N THR A 308 -2.34 10.06 -3.59
CA THR A 308 -3.45 9.24 -3.10
C THR A 308 -3.13 7.76 -3.28
N ARG A 309 -3.01 7.03 -2.17
CA ARG A 309 -2.80 5.58 -2.14
C ARG A 309 -4.11 4.83 -2.34
N GLU A 310 -5.16 5.27 -1.66
CA GLU A 310 -6.44 4.58 -1.58
C GLU A 310 -7.59 5.59 -1.56
N LEU A 311 -8.60 5.38 -2.40
CA LEU A 311 -9.88 6.07 -2.36
C LEU A 311 -10.89 5.18 -1.63
N VAL A 312 -11.54 5.71 -0.59
CA VAL A 312 -12.56 4.99 0.17
C VAL A 312 -13.95 5.43 -0.26
N LEU A 313 -14.78 4.46 -0.64
CA LEU A 313 -16.15 4.64 -1.10
C LEU A 313 -17.10 3.84 -0.21
N SER A 314 -18.13 4.51 0.32
CA SER A 314 -19.19 3.87 1.08
C SER A 314 -20.18 3.20 0.13
N VAL A 315 -20.49 1.93 0.36
CA VAL A 315 -21.44 1.14 -0.43
C VAL A 315 -22.68 0.81 0.40
N GLU A 316 -23.83 0.74 -0.26
CA GLU A 316 -25.07 0.29 0.39
C GLU A 316 -25.03 -1.21 0.70
N ASN A 317 -24.62 -2.01 -0.28
CA ASN A 317 -24.69 -3.47 -0.20
C ASN A 317 -23.28 -4.06 -0.13
N ASN A 318 -23.09 -5.03 0.77
CA ASN A 318 -21.93 -5.92 0.80
C ASN A 318 -22.36 -7.26 1.42
N VAL A 319 -22.18 -8.33 0.65
CA VAL A 319 -22.59 -9.69 1.05
C VAL A 319 -21.68 -10.25 2.15
N LEU A 320 -20.46 -9.71 2.31
CA LEU A 320 -19.54 -10.08 3.38
C LEU A 320 -19.74 -9.18 4.60
N ASP A 321 -20.00 -9.78 5.75
CA ASP A 321 -20.25 -9.03 6.98
C ASP A 321 -18.99 -8.49 7.63
N ASN A 322 -18.94 -7.17 7.83
CA ASN A 322 -17.82 -6.44 8.45
C ASN A 322 -16.47 -6.65 7.74
N VAL A 323 -16.54 -6.82 6.42
CA VAL A 323 -15.39 -7.06 5.56
C VAL A 323 -15.43 -6.06 4.41
N ASP A 324 -14.39 -5.24 4.30
CA ASP A 324 -14.21 -4.33 3.17
C ASP A 324 -13.76 -5.12 1.93
N LEU A 325 -14.10 -4.58 0.75
CA LEU A 325 -13.44 -4.99 -0.50
C LEU A 325 -12.41 -3.96 -0.90
N LEU A 326 -11.29 -4.42 -1.42
CA LEU A 326 -10.21 -3.57 -1.88
C LEU A 326 -9.82 -3.94 -3.29
N ASP A 327 -10.11 -3.08 -4.26
CA ASP A 327 -9.60 -3.25 -5.62
C ASP A 327 -8.18 -2.67 -5.71
N ILE A 328 -7.18 -3.54 -5.86
CA ILE A 328 -5.76 -3.16 -5.91
C ILE A 328 -5.33 -3.05 -7.38
N PRO A 329 -4.85 -1.87 -7.84
CA PRO A 329 -4.43 -1.72 -9.21
C PRO A 329 -3.09 -2.43 -9.45
N VAL A 330 -2.87 -2.82 -10.70
CA VAL A 330 -1.61 -3.41 -11.16
C VAL A 330 -0.87 -2.40 -12.02
N ALA A 331 0.46 -2.38 -11.91
CA ALA A 331 1.29 -1.58 -12.81
C ALA A 331 1.20 -2.12 -14.25
N PRO A 332 0.98 -1.25 -15.25
CA PRO A 332 1.07 -1.67 -16.64
C PRO A 332 2.53 -1.98 -17.04
N ASP A 333 2.69 -2.78 -18.10
CA ASP A 333 4.00 -3.15 -18.66
C ASP A 333 4.81 -1.92 -19.11
N SER A 334 4.12 -0.94 -19.69
CA SER A 334 4.65 0.37 -20.02
C SER A 334 3.73 1.44 -19.45
N HIS A 335 4.33 2.48 -18.87
CA HIS A 335 3.64 3.67 -18.43
C HIS A 335 4.44 4.88 -18.92
N PRO A 336 3.80 5.95 -19.45
CA PRO A 336 4.51 7.13 -19.94
C PRO A 336 5.32 7.82 -18.83
N HIS A 337 4.87 7.71 -17.58
CA HIS A 337 5.53 8.26 -16.41
C HIS A 337 6.08 7.15 -15.50
N PRO A 338 7.42 7.02 -15.37
CA PRO A 338 8.04 5.97 -14.57
C PRO A 338 7.63 5.95 -13.09
N LEU A 339 7.42 7.13 -12.49
CA LEU A 339 7.02 7.26 -11.09
C LEU A 339 5.63 6.68 -10.82
N TRP A 340 4.68 6.87 -11.73
CA TRP A 340 3.36 6.26 -11.68
C TRP A 340 3.43 4.74 -11.75
N ARG A 341 4.26 4.18 -12.64
CA ARG A 341 4.50 2.74 -12.71
C ARG A 341 5.07 2.20 -11.40
N ALA A 342 6.02 2.92 -10.80
CA ALA A 342 6.61 2.55 -9.52
C ALA A 342 5.57 2.57 -8.39
N LYS A 343 4.74 3.62 -8.31
CA LYS A 343 3.62 3.70 -7.35
C LYS A 343 2.68 2.50 -7.47
N LEU A 344 2.21 2.21 -8.68
CA LEU A 344 1.28 1.10 -8.93
C LEU A 344 1.92 -0.25 -8.61
N GLY A 345 3.20 -0.44 -8.95
CA GLY A 345 3.94 -1.67 -8.66
C GLY A 345 4.24 -1.86 -7.17
N TRP A 346 4.32 -0.77 -6.42
CA TRP A 346 4.55 -0.75 -4.97
C TRP A 346 3.30 -1.07 -4.15
N MET A 347 2.08 -0.91 -4.68
CA MET A 347 0.82 -1.11 -3.94
C MET A 347 0.72 -2.45 -3.22
N LEU A 348 1.10 -3.56 -3.88
CA LEU A 348 1.03 -4.88 -3.25
C LEU A 348 2.03 -5.01 -2.09
N ALA A 349 3.21 -4.39 -2.21
CA ALA A 349 4.21 -4.37 -1.15
C ALA A 349 3.76 -3.50 0.03
N HIS A 350 3.08 -2.39 -0.21
CA HIS A 350 2.43 -1.60 0.84
C HIS A 350 1.43 -2.46 1.62
N TYR A 351 0.47 -3.09 0.94
CA TYR A 351 -0.56 -3.88 1.63
C TYR A 351 0.06 -5.06 2.40
N ARG A 352 1.10 -5.69 1.85
CA ARG A 352 1.92 -6.68 2.57
C ARG A 352 2.45 -6.14 3.89
N GLN A 353 3.06 -4.95 3.90
CA GLN A 353 3.60 -4.31 5.11
C GLN A 353 2.49 -3.96 6.12
N GLN A 354 1.26 -3.74 5.67
CA GLN A 354 0.10 -3.48 6.53
C GLN A 354 -0.62 -4.77 7.00
N VAL A 355 -0.11 -5.95 6.64
CA VAL A 355 -0.71 -7.26 6.95
C VAL A 355 -2.17 -7.38 6.46
N GLN A 356 -2.47 -6.69 5.36
CA GLN A 356 -3.76 -6.66 4.68
C GLN A 356 -3.60 -6.90 3.17
N PRO A 357 -4.67 -7.25 2.44
CA PRO A 357 -5.96 -7.76 2.94
C PRO A 357 -5.82 -9.07 3.74
N ASP A 358 -6.91 -9.56 4.33
CA ASP A 358 -6.93 -10.89 4.97
C ASP A 358 -6.85 -12.01 3.93
N VAL A 359 -7.52 -11.81 2.79
CA VAL A 359 -7.52 -12.70 1.63
C VAL A 359 -7.26 -11.89 0.36
N LEU A 360 -6.35 -12.37 -0.49
CA LEU A 360 -6.08 -11.83 -1.81
C LEU A 360 -6.70 -12.75 -2.89
N VAL A 361 -7.68 -12.22 -3.60
CA VAL A 361 -8.35 -12.88 -4.73
C VAL A 361 -7.68 -12.45 -6.03
N ILE A 362 -7.10 -13.41 -6.73
CA ILE A 362 -6.34 -13.20 -7.96
C ILE A 362 -7.26 -13.33 -9.19
N CYS A 363 -7.35 -12.25 -9.97
CA CYS A 363 -8.07 -12.14 -11.23
C CYS A 363 -7.08 -12.00 -12.39
N ASN A 364 -6.47 -13.10 -12.80
CA ASN A 364 -5.34 -13.17 -13.74
C ASN A 364 -4.08 -12.45 -13.21
N ALA A 365 -3.12 -13.21 -12.68
CA ALA A 365 -1.88 -12.70 -12.11
C ALA A 365 -0.94 -12.05 -13.14
N LEU A 366 -1.04 -12.47 -14.40
CA LEU A 366 -0.13 -12.07 -15.48
C LEU A 366 -0.87 -11.45 -16.67
N ALA A 367 -0.24 -10.43 -17.28
CA ALA A 367 -0.56 -9.99 -18.63
C ALA A 367 0.32 -10.69 -19.67
N SER A 368 1.57 -11.03 -19.31
CA SER A 368 2.51 -11.71 -20.21
C SER A 368 3.45 -12.67 -19.47
N ARG A 369 4.02 -13.64 -20.20
CA ARG A 369 4.89 -14.69 -19.61
C ARG A 369 6.21 -14.14 -19.03
N SER A 370 6.70 -13.00 -19.52
CA SER A 370 7.94 -12.39 -19.00
C SER A 370 7.82 -11.97 -17.54
N GLN A 371 6.59 -11.76 -17.03
CA GLN A 371 6.31 -11.33 -15.67
C GLN A 371 6.25 -12.47 -14.66
N THR A 372 6.28 -13.73 -15.11
CA THR A 372 6.02 -14.92 -14.27
C THR A 372 6.85 -14.95 -12.98
N SER A 373 8.17 -14.77 -13.10
CA SER A 373 9.07 -14.84 -11.95
C SER A 373 8.81 -13.71 -10.96
N THR A 374 8.59 -12.49 -11.45
CA THR A 374 8.35 -11.31 -10.61
C THR A 374 7.01 -11.44 -9.87
N ALA A 375 5.94 -11.85 -10.57
CA ALA A 375 4.63 -12.03 -9.97
C ALA A 375 4.63 -13.13 -8.90
N ALA A 376 5.26 -14.28 -9.19
CA ALA A 376 5.39 -15.36 -8.22
C ALA A 376 6.17 -14.93 -6.98
N HIS A 377 7.27 -14.17 -7.15
CA HIS A 377 8.04 -13.63 -6.03
C HIS A 377 7.20 -12.71 -5.16
N HIS A 378 6.52 -11.71 -5.75
CA HIS A 378 5.73 -10.74 -4.99
C HIS A 378 4.56 -11.40 -4.26
N LEU A 379 3.88 -12.37 -4.89
CA LEU A 379 2.80 -13.11 -4.23
C LEU A 379 3.31 -14.01 -3.11
N LEU A 380 4.47 -14.66 -3.28
CA LEU A 380 5.07 -15.48 -2.23
C LEU A 380 5.54 -14.62 -1.05
N GLU A 381 6.15 -13.46 -1.30
CA GLU A 381 6.49 -12.49 -0.25
C GLU A 381 5.23 -12.03 0.49
N TRP A 382 4.14 -11.77 -0.25
CA TRP A 382 2.86 -11.39 0.35
C TRP A 382 2.32 -12.51 1.25
N VAL A 383 2.28 -13.77 0.78
CA VAL A 383 1.85 -14.92 1.58
C VAL A 383 2.70 -15.05 2.84
N ASN A 384 4.02 -15.07 2.70
CA ASN A 384 4.94 -15.29 3.82
C ASN A 384 4.85 -14.22 4.91
N ALA A 385 4.52 -12.98 4.55
CA ALA A 385 4.40 -11.87 5.49
C ALA A 385 3.00 -11.71 6.08
N THR A 386 1.96 -12.29 5.45
CA THR A 386 0.57 -12.07 5.85
C THR A 386 -0.18 -13.33 6.26
N GLN A 387 0.39 -14.52 6.06
CA GLN A 387 -0.27 -15.80 6.34
C GLN A 387 0.64 -16.70 7.19
N PRO A 388 0.07 -17.53 8.09
CA PRO A 388 0.83 -18.52 8.84
C PRO A 388 1.43 -19.58 7.91
N GLN A 389 2.61 -20.10 8.24
CA GLN A 389 3.36 -21.06 7.40
C GLN A 389 2.91 -22.53 7.57
N HIS A 390 1.64 -22.76 7.92
CA HIS A 390 1.07 -24.10 8.12
C HIS A 390 -0.03 -24.37 7.10
N GLU A 391 -0.29 -25.65 6.82
CA GLU A 391 -1.36 -26.04 5.89
C GLU A 391 -2.72 -25.56 6.41
N SER A 392 -3.50 -24.93 5.54
CA SER A 392 -4.82 -24.37 5.87
C SER A 392 -5.81 -24.71 4.77
N ALA A 393 -7.00 -25.17 5.17
CA ALA A 393 -8.11 -25.34 4.22
C ALA A 393 -8.58 -24.01 3.61
N LEU A 394 -8.18 -22.88 4.21
CA LEU A 394 -8.54 -21.52 3.80
C LEU A 394 -7.24 -20.72 3.55
N PRO A 395 -6.54 -20.95 2.42
CA PRO A 395 -5.33 -20.19 2.10
C PRO A 395 -5.64 -18.71 1.88
N GLY A 396 -4.72 -17.83 2.29
CA GLY A 396 -4.89 -16.37 2.13
C GLY A 396 -4.80 -15.85 0.69
N VAL A 397 -4.34 -16.66 -0.27
CA VAL A 397 -4.36 -16.32 -1.70
C VAL A 397 -5.24 -17.30 -2.45
N VAL A 398 -6.17 -16.80 -3.25
CA VAL A 398 -7.05 -17.64 -4.07
C VAL A 398 -7.20 -17.12 -5.49
N TRP A 399 -7.09 -17.98 -6.48
CA TRP A 399 -7.44 -17.65 -7.86
C TRP A 399 -8.95 -17.76 -8.07
N ALA A 400 -9.58 -16.68 -8.51
CA ALA A 400 -10.99 -16.70 -8.90
C ALA A 400 -11.12 -16.90 -10.41
N ILE A 401 -11.68 -18.05 -10.82
CA ILE A 401 -12.00 -18.33 -12.22
C ILE A 401 -13.43 -17.88 -12.49
N THR A 402 -13.57 -16.71 -13.12
CA THR A 402 -14.86 -16.08 -13.48
C THR A 402 -15.15 -16.27 -14.97
N PRO A 403 -16.38 -16.04 -15.47
CA PRO A 403 -16.67 -16.08 -16.90
C PRO A 403 -15.87 -15.07 -17.72
N GLN A 404 -15.32 -14.06 -17.05
CA GLN A 404 -14.53 -12.97 -17.64
C GLN A 404 -13.02 -13.22 -17.54
N ASP A 405 -12.59 -14.41 -17.12
CA ASP A 405 -11.17 -14.78 -17.05
C ASP A 405 -10.53 -14.78 -18.46
N ALA A 406 -9.36 -14.16 -18.57
CA ALA A 406 -8.63 -14.03 -19.83
C ALA A 406 -8.31 -15.37 -20.49
N ARG A 407 -8.25 -16.47 -19.72
CA ARG A 407 -8.00 -17.82 -20.25
C ARG A 407 -9.05 -18.28 -21.26
N PHE A 408 -10.30 -17.83 -21.12
CA PHE A 408 -11.38 -18.23 -22.03
C PHE A 408 -11.29 -17.49 -23.36
N ALA A 409 -10.88 -16.22 -23.34
CA ALA A 409 -10.70 -15.42 -24.55
C ALA A 409 -9.39 -15.77 -25.29
N THR A 410 -8.30 -15.98 -24.56
CA THR A 410 -6.96 -16.21 -25.12
C THR A 410 -6.62 -17.67 -25.37
N GLN A 411 -7.39 -18.60 -24.81
CA GLN A 411 -7.08 -20.04 -24.75
C GLN A 411 -5.72 -20.37 -24.09
N GLN A 412 -5.22 -19.48 -23.24
CA GLN A 412 -3.94 -19.65 -22.53
C GLN A 412 -4.13 -19.47 -21.01
N ASN A 413 -3.61 -20.42 -20.23
CA ASN A 413 -3.52 -20.29 -18.77
C ASN A 413 -2.12 -19.78 -18.38
N LEU A 414 -1.92 -18.45 -18.41
CA LEU A 414 -0.62 -17.86 -18.05
C LEU A 414 -0.28 -18.07 -16.57
N ASP A 415 -1.30 -18.05 -15.72
CA ASP A 415 -1.16 -18.12 -14.26
C ASP A 415 -0.65 -19.47 -13.75
N GLU A 416 -0.75 -20.54 -14.54
CA GLU A 416 -0.29 -21.88 -14.16
C GLU A 416 1.18 -21.88 -13.72
N ALA A 417 2.03 -21.13 -14.43
CA ALA A 417 3.45 -21.05 -14.09
C ALA A 417 3.69 -20.30 -12.76
N VAL A 418 2.86 -19.30 -12.45
CA VAL A 418 2.91 -18.60 -11.16
C VAL A 418 2.47 -19.53 -10.03
N GLN A 419 1.36 -20.26 -10.23
CA GLN A 419 0.84 -21.23 -9.27
C GLN A 419 1.86 -22.33 -8.96
N GLN A 420 2.57 -22.84 -9.97
CA GLN A 420 3.65 -23.82 -9.79
C GLN A 420 4.82 -23.27 -8.97
N LEU A 421 5.25 -22.02 -9.23
CA LEU A 421 6.33 -21.37 -8.48
C LEU A 421 5.95 -21.04 -7.04
N MET A 422 4.67 -20.76 -6.78
CA MET A 422 4.16 -20.56 -5.42
C MET A 422 4.03 -21.87 -4.62
N GLY A 423 4.23 -23.04 -5.25
CA GLY A 423 4.22 -24.33 -4.57
C GLY A 423 2.85 -24.98 -4.53
N LYS A 424 2.57 -25.73 -3.46
CA LYS A 424 1.41 -26.66 -3.42
C LYS A 424 0.08 -25.93 -3.18
N PRO A 425 -0.99 -26.30 -3.93
CA PRO A 425 -2.34 -25.83 -3.62
C PRO A 425 -2.79 -26.33 -2.24
N GLY A 426 -3.58 -25.52 -1.53
CA GLY A 426 -4.02 -25.78 -0.15
C GLY A 426 -3.00 -25.43 0.93
N VAL A 427 -1.79 -25.00 0.55
CA VAL A 427 -0.77 -24.51 1.49
C VAL A 427 -0.61 -23.01 1.31
N HIS A 428 -0.13 -22.57 0.14
CA HIS A 428 0.10 -21.15 -0.13
C HIS A 428 -1.02 -20.50 -0.94
N TRP A 429 -1.81 -21.30 -1.65
CA TRP A 429 -2.86 -20.78 -2.52
C TRP A 429 -3.99 -21.78 -2.78
N GLY A 430 -5.16 -21.28 -3.19
CA GLY A 430 -6.30 -22.08 -3.64
C GLY A 430 -6.90 -21.59 -4.96
N THR A 431 -7.88 -22.33 -5.49
CA THR A 431 -8.66 -21.92 -6.66
C THR A 431 -10.14 -22.02 -6.35
N LEU A 432 -10.89 -20.98 -6.67
CA LEU A 432 -12.34 -20.92 -6.57
C LEU A 432 -12.93 -20.68 -7.96
N GLN A 433 -13.87 -21.54 -8.36
CA GLN A 433 -14.64 -21.31 -9.57
C GLN A 433 -15.85 -20.45 -9.22
N ALA A 434 -16.13 -19.47 -10.07
CA ALA A 434 -17.22 -18.53 -9.91
C ALA A 434 -17.89 -18.29 -11.28
N LEU A 435 -18.21 -19.39 -11.97
CA LEU A 435 -18.64 -19.42 -13.37
C LEU A 435 -20.15 -19.28 -13.55
N ASP A 436 -20.91 -19.62 -12.50
CA ASP A 436 -22.37 -19.59 -12.47
C ASP A 436 -22.86 -19.19 -11.07
N LYS A 437 -24.18 -19.02 -10.91
CA LYS A 437 -24.78 -18.57 -9.65
C LYS A 437 -24.41 -19.45 -8.45
N HIS A 438 -24.32 -20.77 -8.64
CA HIS A 438 -24.07 -21.71 -7.55
C HIS A 438 -22.59 -21.76 -7.15
N SER A 439 -21.69 -21.79 -8.13
CA SER A 439 -20.25 -21.68 -7.88
C SER A 439 -19.88 -20.32 -7.29
N MET A 440 -20.56 -19.25 -7.70
CA MET A 440 -20.43 -17.93 -7.09
C MET A 440 -20.88 -17.90 -5.63
N GLN A 441 -22.02 -18.54 -5.30
CA GLN A 441 -22.46 -18.67 -3.92
C GLN A 441 -21.41 -19.39 -3.05
N ARG A 442 -20.78 -20.45 -3.56
CA ARG A 442 -19.68 -21.13 -2.86
C ARG A 442 -18.47 -20.23 -2.65
N LEU A 443 -18.13 -19.37 -3.63
CA LEU A 443 -17.06 -18.38 -3.47
C LEU A 443 -17.39 -17.41 -2.33
N VAL A 444 -18.63 -16.91 -2.27
CA VAL A 444 -19.09 -16.01 -1.19
C VAL A 444 -19.03 -16.72 0.17
N GLU A 445 -19.56 -17.93 0.28
CA GLU A 445 -19.52 -18.73 1.50
C GLU A 445 -18.08 -18.97 1.98
N TRP A 446 -17.19 -19.31 1.05
CA TRP A 446 -15.78 -19.50 1.34
C TRP A 446 -15.10 -18.22 1.82
N LEU A 447 -15.34 -17.08 1.13
CA LEU A 447 -14.78 -15.78 1.54
C LEU A 447 -15.29 -15.36 2.91
N SER A 448 -16.58 -15.54 3.17
CA SER A 448 -17.21 -15.23 4.46
C SER A 448 -16.60 -16.07 5.59
N GLN A 449 -16.32 -17.35 5.34
CA GLN A 449 -15.62 -18.20 6.29
C GLN A 449 -14.17 -17.75 6.52
N ALA A 450 -13.41 -17.52 5.45
CA ALA A 450 -12.00 -17.15 5.49
C ALA A 450 -11.75 -15.78 6.16
N THR A 451 -12.71 -14.86 6.04
CA THR A 451 -12.63 -13.51 6.64
C THR A 451 -13.42 -13.37 7.94
N SER A 452 -13.99 -14.46 8.45
CA SER A 452 -14.72 -14.45 9.73
C SER A 452 -13.82 -13.99 10.87
N ALA A 453 -14.40 -13.28 11.85
CA ALA A 453 -13.65 -12.72 12.98
C ALA A 453 -12.78 -13.76 13.73
N PRO A 454 -13.24 -15.00 14.00
CA PRO A 454 -12.39 -16.02 14.63
C PRO A 454 -11.20 -16.44 13.77
N GLN A 455 -11.39 -16.64 12.46
CA GLN A 455 -10.30 -17.02 11.54
C GLN A 455 -9.27 -15.89 11.41
N ARG A 456 -9.76 -14.65 11.30
CA ARG A 456 -8.91 -13.46 11.26
C ARG A 456 -8.09 -13.30 12.53
N GLN A 457 -8.70 -13.46 13.70
CA GLN A 457 -7.98 -13.40 14.98
C GLN A 457 -6.94 -14.52 15.10
N ALA A 458 -7.27 -15.74 14.69
CA ALA A 458 -6.32 -16.86 14.68
C ALA A 458 -5.14 -16.60 13.74
N ARG A 459 -5.39 -16.08 12.52
CA ARG A 459 -4.35 -15.68 11.55
C ARG A 459 -3.40 -14.65 12.17
N LEU A 460 -3.94 -13.55 12.70
CA LEU A 460 -3.15 -12.46 13.27
C LEU A 460 -2.41 -12.86 14.55
N GLN A 461 -2.98 -13.77 15.35
CA GLN A 461 -2.27 -14.33 16.50
C GLN A 461 -1.11 -15.22 16.07
N ALA A 462 -1.30 -16.10 15.07
CA ALA A 462 -0.26 -16.97 14.57
C ALA A 462 0.91 -16.20 13.91
N LEU A 463 0.67 -14.98 13.40
CA LEU A 463 1.73 -14.11 12.89
C LEU A 463 2.54 -13.38 13.98
N ARG A 464 2.05 -13.38 15.23
CA ARG A 464 2.76 -12.80 16.38
C ARG A 464 3.68 -13.81 17.08
N GLU A 465 3.41 -15.10 16.89
CA GLU A 465 4.15 -16.23 17.45
C GLU A 465 5.30 -16.63 16.50
#